data_AF-A0AAN0R265-F1
#
_entry.id   AF-A0AAN0R265-F1
#
_cell.length_a   1.000
_cell.length_b   1.000
_cell.length_c   1.000
_cell.angle_alpha   90.00
_cell.angle_beta   90.00
_cell.angle_gamma   90.00
#
_symmetry.space_group_name_H-M   'P 1'
#
loop_
_entity.id
_entity.type
_entity.pdbx_description
1 polymer ?
#
loop_
_entity_poly.entity_id
_entity_poly.type
_entity_poly.pdbx_seq_one_letter_code
_entity_poly.pdbx_strand_id
1 'polypeptide(L)'
;MLGMTLDQHELLAYERDALHREVVRHQGNQLMQTQAWDPAGRLQAQWLGSHDGKSTLLKRQYQYDAVGQLTDIHDTRRGHLAYQYDPVGRLLQATSRLGVETFAFDPAGNLLDQKTQELNRPLESDPRRNKLMDNLLREYAGTHYQYDERGNLIHRLHNGDKARLTWDLFDRLVRFDDGKLSVAYSYDALGRRLHKHSTAHHYDDPRAGSGWNQMQRAKRQRELGCGYTLYGWDGDNLAWESSPPQDEGETGRTVHYLYEPDSFVPVAQALRKAPIRLLRQPDWRGREYDIDQDPLWQHEVKPQPIDAIAWYQCDHLGTPMELTDHNGEAAWVGLYKAWGEVSEVRSEWAEQVGMSNPIRFQGQYHDHETGLHYNRYRYYDPRAGRFVSQDPISYRGGFNLYAYTRNPTTWVDPLGLAGNPTKATHVTYQAVDEKTGKPYIGYASMPGDKAGRDVVK
;
A
#
# COMPACT_ATOMS: atom_id res chain seq x y z
N MET A 1 25.73 -0.36 -15.61
CA MET A 1 25.20 0.34 -14.44
C MET A 1 24.07 1.23 -14.92
N LEU A 2 22.84 0.96 -14.48
CA LEU A 2 21.68 1.84 -14.70
C LEU A 2 21.46 2.58 -13.38
N GLY A 3 21.34 3.90 -13.45
CA GLY A 3 21.17 4.76 -12.29
C GLY A 3 20.03 5.75 -12.47
N MET A 4 19.44 6.17 -11.36
CA MET A 4 18.43 7.22 -11.29
C MET A 4 19.05 8.43 -10.59
N THR A 5 18.91 9.60 -11.20
CA THR A 5 19.31 10.88 -10.59
C THR A 5 18.08 11.72 -10.30
N LEU A 6 18.06 12.39 -9.15
CA LEU A 6 17.06 13.41 -8.82
C LEU A 6 17.80 14.74 -8.64
N ASP A 7 17.46 15.74 -9.44
CA ASP A 7 18.14 17.05 -9.47
C ASP A 7 19.68 16.92 -9.54
N GLN A 8 20.18 16.06 -10.45
CA GLN A 8 21.62 15.76 -10.65
C GLN A 8 22.34 15.08 -9.47
N HIS A 9 21.61 14.68 -8.42
CA HIS A 9 22.14 13.86 -7.34
C HIS A 9 21.85 12.38 -7.64
N GLU A 10 22.84 11.51 -7.44
CA GLU A 10 22.64 10.06 -7.57
C GLU A 10 21.65 9.59 -6.50
N LEU A 11 20.46 9.18 -6.95
CA LEU A 11 19.41 8.67 -6.08
C LEU A 11 19.69 7.21 -5.79
N LEU A 12 19.89 6.41 -6.85
CA LEU A 12 20.26 5.00 -6.80
C LEU A 12 21.01 4.54 -8.04
N ALA A 13 21.81 3.48 -7.88
CA ALA A 13 22.38 2.70 -8.97
C ALA A 13 22.27 1.19 -8.69
N TYR A 14 22.12 0.41 -9.76
CA TYR A 14 21.95 -1.04 -9.68
C TYR A 14 23.08 -1.80 -10.38
N GLU A 15 23.51 -2.88 -9.74
CA GLU A 15 24.28 -3.95 -10.35
C GLU A 15 23.43 -5.21 -10.46
N ARG A 16 23.62 -5.94 -11.55
CA ARG A 16 22.83 -7.13 -11.88
C ARG A 16 23.73 -8.29 -12.28
N ASP A 17 23.27 -9.50 -11.99
CA ASP A 17 23.93 -10.72 -12.47
C ASP A 17 23.59 -11.03 -13.94
N ALA A 18 24.15 -12.13 -14.47
CA ALA A 18 23.93 -12.57 -15.86
C ALA A 18 22.46 -12.98 -16.15
N LEU A 19 21.63 -13.16 -15.13
CA LEU A 19 20.19 -13.42 -15.25
C LEU A 19 19.37 -12.13 -15.05
N HIS A 20 20.03 -10.96 -15.08
CA HIS A 20 19.46 -9.64 -14.88
C HIS A 20 18.79 -9.43 -13.50
N ARG A 21 19.14 -10.23 -12.49
CA ARG A 21 18.65 -10.03 -11.11
C ARG A 21 19.49 -9.00 -10.39
N GLU A 22 18.86 -8.15 -9.57
CA GLU A 22 19.58 -7.21 -8.72
C GLU A 22 20.49 -7.97 -7.75
N VAL A 23 21.76 -7.59 -7.69
CA VAL A 23 22.72 -8.13 -6.71
C VAL A 23 23.27 -7.06 -5.80
N VAL A 24 23.36 -5.82 -6.29
CA VAL A 24 23.76 -4.65 -5.50
C VAL A 24 22.91 -3.45 -5.87
N ARG A 25 22.53 -2.66 -4.88
CA ARG A 25 21.88 -1.36 -4.99
C ARG A 25 22.63 -0.35 -4.15
N HIS A 26 23.16 0.68 -4.82
CA HIS A 26 23.77 1.84 -4.18
C HIS A 26 22.70 2.92 -3.99
N GLN A 27 22.73 3.61 -2.85
CA GLN A 27 21.75 4.64 -2.50
C GLN A 27 22.46 5.98 -2.22
N GLY A 28 21.77 7.08 -2.51
CA GLY A 28 22.33 8.44 -2.34
C GLY A 28 22.68 8.81 -0.89
N ASN A 29 22.17 8.08 0.10
CA ASN A 29 22.50 8.23 1.53
C ASN A 29 23.69 7.37 1.99
N GLN A 30 24.59 7.00 1.08
CA GLN A 30 25.80 6.21 1.37
C GLN A 30 25.52 4.80 1.92
N LEU A 31 24.31 4.29 1.70
CA LEU A 31 23.98 2.90 1.95
C LEU A 31 24.14 2.05 0.69
N MET A 32 24.41 0.78 0.92
CA MET A 32 24.43 -0.26 -0.10
C MET A 32 23.58 -1.44 0.38
N GLN A 33 22.69 -1.89 -0.49
CA GLN A 33 21.97 -3.15 -0.32
C GLN A 33 22.58 -4.20 -1.21
N THR A 34 22.87 -5.39 -0.67
CA THR A 34 23.27 -6.56 -1.45
C THR A 34 22.23 -7.66 -1.33
N GLN A 35 22.08 -8.44 -2.39
CA GLN A 35 21.10 -9.51 -2.49
C GLN A 35 21.76 -10.82 -2.95
N ALA A 36 21.30 -11.92 -2.38
CA ALA A 36 21.68 -13.26 -2.82
C ALA A 36 20.44 -14.05 -3.20
N TRP A 37 20.58 -14.89 -4.22
CA TRP A 37 19.51 -15.68 -4.81
C TRP A 37 19.86 -17.16 -4.74
N ASP A 38 18.87 -18.01 -4.52
CA ASP A 38 19.07 -19.46 -4.58
C ASP A 38 19.13 -19.94 -6.06
N PRO A 39 19.48 -21.22 -6.32
CA PRO A 39 19.51 -21.78 -7.68
C PRO A 39 18.14 -21.79 -8.37
N ALA A 40 17.07 -21.80 -7.57
CA ALA A 40 15.70 -21.61 -8.00
C ALA A 40 15.33 -20.12 -7.98
N GLY A 41 16.29 -19.22 -8.19
CA GLY A 41 16.15 -17.77 -8.28
C GLY A 41 15.27 -17.04 -7.24
N ARG A 42 14.94 -17.65 -6.11
CA ARG A 42 14.24 -16.99 -5.02
C ARG A 42 15.23 -16.19 -4.20
N LEU A 43 14.78 -15.08 -3.63
CA LEU A 43 15.61 -14.22 -2.79
C LEU A 43 16.00 -15.00 -1.54
N GLN A 44 17.28 -15.27 -1.34
CA GLN A 44 17.78 -16.02 -0.20
C GLN A 44 18.21 -15.10 0.94
N ALA A 45 18.74 -13.92 0.61
CA ALA A 45 19.14 -12.95 1.61
C ALA A 45 19.21 -11.53 1.06
N GLN A 46 19.00 -10.57 1.97
CA GLN A 46 19.27 -9.15 1.77
C GLN A 46 20.15 -8.65 2.91
N TRP A 47 21.14 -7.83 2.58
CA TRP A 47 21.95 -7.10 3.56
C TRP A 47 21.93 -5.63 3.21
N LEU A 48 21.74 -4.78 4.22
CA LEU A 48 21.89 -3.34 4.12
C LEU A 48 23.06 -2.91 5.00
N GLY A 49 23.96 -2.14 4.45
CA GLY A 49 25.17 -1.70 5.15
C GLY A 49 25.70 -0.38 4.60
N SER A 50 26.79 0.10 5.20
CA SER A 50 27.53 1.22 4.64
C SER A 50 28.10 0.88 3.27
N HIS A 51 28.24 1.88 2.40
CA HIS A 51 28.79 1.71 1.06
C HIS A 51 30.21 1.13 1.05
N ASP A 52 31.00 1.35 2.12
CA ASP A 52 32.35 0.78 2.28
C ASP A 52 32.36 -0.66 2.81
N GLY A 53 31.17 -1.26 3.04
CA GLY A 53 30.99 -2.62 3.51
C GLY A 53 31.43 -2.87 4.95
N LYS A 54 31.79 -1.82 5.71
CA LYS A 54 32.31 -1.98 7.08
C LYS A 54 31.22 -2.16 8.13
N SER A 55 30.01 -1.65 7.89
CA SER A 55 28.89 -1.82 8.82
C SER A 55 27.75 -2.57 8.13
N THR A 56 27.12 -3.50 8.86
CA THR A 56 25.85 -4.12 8.49
C THR A 56 24.78 -3.56 9.40
N LEU A 57 23.80 -2.86 8.84
CA LEU A 57 22.68 -2.24 9.55
C LEU A 57 21.50 -3.19 9.69
N LEU A 58 21.29 -4.02 8.66
CA LEU A 58 20.15 -4.94 8.58
C LEU A 58 20.53 -6.15 7.74
N LYS A 59 20.06 -7.33 8.17
CA LYS A 59 20.13 -8.56 7.38
C LYS A 59 18.78 -9.27 7.46
N ARG A 60 18.32 -9.76 6.31
CA ARG A 60 17.16 -10.64 6.16
C ARG A 60 17.60 -11.91 5.47
N GLN A 61 17.26 -13.06 6.01
CA GLN A 61 17.47 -14.36 5.35
C GLN A 61 16.15 -15.07 5.20
N TYR A 62 15.88 -15.55 4.00
CA TYR A 62 14.64 -16.20 3.62
C TYR A 62 14.88 -17.70 3.48
N GLN A 63 13.98 -18.51 4.03
CA GLN A 63 14.00 -19.95 3.89
C GLN A 63 12.70 -20.42 3.27
N TYR A 64 12.82 -21.43 2.41
CA TYR A 64 11.71 -21.97 1.67
C TYR A 64 11.67 -23.48 1.81
N ASP A 65 10.47 -24.04 1.79
CA ASP A 65 10.30 -25.48 1.69
C ASP A 65 10.59 -26.03 0.27
N ALA A 66 10.49 -27.34 0.13
CA ALA A 66 10.72 -28.05 -1.12
C ALA A 66 9.71 -27.72 -2.23
N VAL A 67 8.53 -27.18 -1.88
CA VAL A 67 7.47 -26.82 -2.84
C VAL A 67 7.43 -25.34 -3.17
N GLY A 68 8.36 -24.53 -2.62
CA GLY A 68 8.49 -23.13 -2.98
C GLY A 68 8.02 -22.14 -1.93
N GLN A 69 7.38 -22.58 -0.85
CA GLN A 69 6.70 -21.69 0.09
C GLN A 69 7.67 -21.11 1.09
N LEU A 70 7.53 -19.81 1.39
CA LEU A 70 8.37 -19.10 2.36
C LEU A 70 8.05 -19.57 3.78
N THR A 71 8.94 -20.31 4.43
CA THR A 71 8.71 -20.83 5.78
C THR A 71 9.26 -19.89 6.85
N ASP A 72 10.39 -19.22 6.60
CA ASP A 72 11.07 -18.44 7.62
C ASP A 72 11.71 -17.17 7.05
N ILE A 73 11.66 -16.10 7.85
CA ILE A 73 12.48 -14.90 7.67
C ILE A 73 13.28 -14.67 8.95
N HIS A 74 14.60 -14.67 8.85
CA HIS A 74 15.48 -14.26 9.94
C HIS A 74 15.92 -12.81 9.71
N ASP A 75 15.28 -11.86 10.40
CA ASP A 75 15.53 -10.42 10.28
C ASP A 75 16.27 -9.93 11.54
N THR A 76 17.42 -9.27 11.38
CA THR A 76 18.23 -8.82 12.54
C THR A 76 17.56 -7.73 13.38
N ARG A 77 16.55 -7.04 12.85
CA ARG A 77 15.79 -6.00 13.54
C ARG A 77 14.47 -6.53 14.11
N ARG A 78 13.81 -7.46 13.41
CA ARG A 78 12.48 -8.00 13.79
C ARG A 78 12.52 -9.38 14.44
N GLY A 79 13.66 -10.05 14.41
CA GLY A 79 13.82 -11.41 14.87
C GLY A 79 13.35 -12.42 13.82
N HIS A 80 12.99 -13.61 14.29
CA HIS A 80 12.51 -14.71 13.47
C HIS A 80 11.01 -14.56 13.18
N LEU A 81 10.64 -14.65 11.91
CA LEU A 81 9.26 -14.82 11.45
C LEU A 81 9.12 -16.23 10.87
N ALA A 82 8.04 -16.92 11.21
CA ALA A 82 7.77 -18.27 10.72
C ALA A 82 6.34 -18.40 10.20
N TYR A 83 6.18 -19.15 9.11
CA TYR A 83 4.91 -19.34 8.42
C TYR A 83 4.59 -20.82 8.25
N GLN A 84 3.31 -21.15 8.38
CA GLN A 84 2.79 -22.48 8.10
C GLN A 84 1.61 -22.38 7.14
N TYR A 85 1.49 -23.35 6.25
CA TYR A 85 0.50 -23.36 5.19
C TYR A 85 -0.27 -24.67 5.17
N ASP A 86 -1.45 -24.63 4.57
CA ASP A 86 -2.18 -25.85 4.22
C ASP A 86 -1.65 -26.47 2.91
N PRO A 87 -2.08 -27.69 2.53
CA PRO A 87 -1.61 -28.36 1.31
C PRO A 87 -1.91 -27.62 0.00
N VAL A 88 -2.78 -26.61 0.01
CA VAL A 88 -3.09 -25.77 -1.16
C VAL A 88 -2.43 -24.39 -1.09
N GLY A 89 -1.53 -24.18 -0.12
CA GLY A 89 -0.68 -22.99 0.01
C GLY A 89 -1.33 -21.79 0.70
N ARG A 90 -2.46 -21.97 1.39
CA ARG A 90 -3.08 -20.90 2.21
C ARG A 90 -2.36 -20.80 3.55
N LEU A 91 -2.11 -19.58 3.99
CA LEU A 91 -1.44 -19.29 5.26
C LEU A 91 -2.32 -19.72 6.45
N LEU A 92 -1.87 -20.69 7.23
CA LEU A 92 -2.52 -21.18 8.45
C LEU A 92 -2.01 -20.49 9.72
N GLN A 93 -0.73 -20.14 9.74
CA GLN A 93 -0.11 -19.51 10.90
C GLN A 93 1.01 -18.57 10.48
N ALA A 94 1.10 -17.42 11.15
CA ALA A 94 2.25 -16.53 11.10
C ALA A 94 2.73 -16.25 12.53
N THR A 95 4.00 -16.52 12.80
CA THR A 95 4.63 -16.23 14.09
C THR A 95 5.60 -15.08 13.91
N SER A 96 5.52 -14.08 14.77
CA SER A 96 6.46 -12.96 14.82
C SER A 96 6.64 -12.48 16.26
N ARG A 97 7.46 -11.44 16.47
CA ARG A 97 7.57 -10.77 17.77
C ARG A 97 6.27 -10.10 18.25
N LEU A 98 5.29 -9.88 17.38
CA LEU A 98 3.97 -9.37 17.74
C LEU A 98 3.05 -10.47 18.32
N GLY A 99 3.46 -11.74 18.20
CA GLY A 99 2.71 -12.90 18.64
C GLY A 99 2.47 -13.91 17.52
N VAL A 100 1.58 -14.86 17.80
CA VAL A 100 1.16 -15.89 16.85
C VAL A 100 -0.22 -15.54 16.30
N GLU A 101 -0.31 -15.40 14.98
CA GLU A 101 -1.56 -15.27 14.25
C GLU A 101 -1.94 -16.64 13.67
N THR A 102 -3.18 -17.07 13.88
CA THR A 102 -3.71 -18.33 13.35
C THR A 102 -4.92 -18.03 12.47
N PHE A 103 -5.01 -18.71 11.33
CA PHE A 103 -6.01 -18.44 10.32
C PHE A 103 -6.78 -19.72 9.99
N ALA A 104 -8.09 -19.61 9.92
CA ALA A 104 -8.96 -20.61 9.33
C ALA A 104 -9.82 -19.93 8.28
N PHE A 105 -10.24 -20.72 7.30
CA PHE A 105 -11.00 -20.22 6.16
C PHE A 105 -12.27 -21.05 5.99
N ASP A 106 -13.37 -20.39 5.65
CA ASP A 106 -14.55 -21.09 5.15
C ASP A 106 -14.31 -21.62 3.72
N PRO A 107 -15.23 -22.45 3.17
CA PRO A 107 -15.10 -22.93 1.79
C PRO A 107 -15.09 -21.84 0.71
N ALA A 108 -15.60 -20.63 1.00
CA ALA A 108 -15.53 -19.47 0.12
C ALA A 108 -14.19 -18.72 0.24
N GLY A 109 -13.33 -19.08 1.20
CA GLY A 109 -12.02 -18.46 1.43
C GLY A 109 -12.06 -17.24 2.35
N ASN A 110 -13.14 -17.02 3.09
CA ASN A 110 -13.22 -15.94 4.08
C ASN A 110 -12.54 -16.35 5.38
N LEU A 111 -11.83 -15.41 6.03
CA LEU A 111 -11.24 -15.64 7.35
C LEU A 111 -12.32 -15.91 8.41
N LEU A 112 -12.07 -16.90 9.26
CA LEU A 112 -12.93 -17.31 10.36
C LEU A 112 -12.30 -16.97 11.72
N ASP A 113 -13.13 -16.41 12.60
CA ASP A 113 -12.75 -16.15 13.99
C ASP A 113 -12.58 -17.47 14.77
N GLN A 114 -11.70 -17.48 15.78
CA GLN A 114 -11.37 -18.66 16.60
C GLN A 114 -12.61 -19.30 17.23
N LYS A 115 -13.57 -18.51 17.71
CA LYS A 115 -14.85 -19.03 18.26
C LYS A 115 -15.66 -19.81 17.23
N THR A 116 -15.61 -19.39 15.95
CA THR A 116 -16.31 -20.10 14.86
C THR A 116 -15.61 -21.44 14.54
N GLN A 117 -14.30 -21.53 14.77
CA GLN A 117 -13.55 -22.78 14.64
C GLN A 117 -13.98 -23.83 15.68
N GLU A 118 -14.29 -23.41 16.92
CA GLU A 118 -14.75 -24.31 17.98
C GLU A 118 -16.15 -24.88 17.69
N LEU A 119 -17.06 -24.07 17.15
CA LEU A 119 -18.40 -24.52 16.75
C LEU A 119 -18.41 -25.41 15.51
N ASN A 120 -17.42 -25.29 14.62
CA ASN A 120 -17.29 -26.14 13.42
C ASN A 120 -16.56 -27.47 13.68
N ARG A 121 -16.34 -27.86 14.95
CA ARG A 121 -15.87 -29.22 15.27
C ARG A 121 -16.92 -30.25 14.83
N PRO A 122 -16.53 -31.45 14.35
CA PRO A 122 -17.41 -32.32 13.55
C PRO A 122 -18.63 -32.94 14.27
N LEU A 123 -18.97 -32.54 15.50
CA LEU A 123 -20.03 -33.19 16.28
C LEU A 123 -21.41 -32.53 16.18
N GLU A 124 -21.56 -31.32 15.63
CA GLU A 124 -22.88 -30.67 15.51
C GLU A 124 -23.06 -29.99 14.14
N SER A 125 -23.25 -30.80 13.10
CA SER A 125 -23.77 -30.28 11.83
C SER A 125 -25.27 -30.00 11.96
N ASP A 126 -25.67 -28.78 12.36
CA ASP A 126 -27.07 -28.35 12.22
C ASP A 126 -27.42 -28.21 10.73
N PRO A 127 -28.31 -29.06 10.17
CA PRO A 127 -28.63 -29.07 8.75
C PRO A 127 -29.40 -27.83 8.27
N ARG A 128 -29.82 -26.94 9.19
CA ARG A 128 -30.68 -25.78 8.87
C ARG A 128 -29.96 -24.50 8.49
N ARG A 129 -28.62 -24.45 8.58
CA ARG A 129 -27.86 -23.39 7.92
C ARG A 129 -27.52 -23.83 6.49
N ASN A 130 -28.52 -23.75 5.61
CA ASN A 130 -28.25 -23.36 4.23
C ASN A 130 -27.71 -21.92 4.26
N LYS A 131 -26.48 -21.77 4.76
CA LYS A 131 -25.72 -20.54 4.69
C LYS A 131 -25.52 -20.36 3.19
N LEU A 132 -26.25 -19.45 2.57
CA LEU A 132 -25.91 -19.03 1.21
C LEU A 132 -24.40 -18.81 1.23
N MET A 133 -23.65 -19.62 0.50
CA MET A 133 -22.19 -19.51 0.44
C MET A 133 -21.87 -18.35 -0.47
N ASP A 134 -22.22 -17.14 -0.01
CA ASP A 134 -21.77 -15.92 -0.63
C ASP A 134 -20.35 -15.61 -0.14
N ASN A 135 -19.68 -14.71 -0.86
CA ASN A 135 -18.36 -14.23 -0.45
C ASN A 135 -18.50 -13.07 0.56
N LEU A 136 -19.61 -12.90 1.29
CA LEU A 136 -19.79 -11.76 2.20
C LEU A 136 -19.35 -12.13 3.61
N LEU A 137 -18.26 -11.49 4.08
CA LEU A 137 -17.84 -11.58 5.46
C LEU A 137 -18.76 -10.71 6.32
N ARG A 138 -19.61 -11.31 7.15
CA ARG A 138 -20.58 -10.57 7.98
C ARG A 138 -20.06 -10.28 9.39
N GLU A 139 -19.17 -11.12 9.90
CA GLU A 139 -18.56 -10.98 11.21
C GLU A 139 -17.15 -11.57 11.21
N TYR A 140 -16.19 -10.85 11.79
CA TYR A 140 -14.83 -11.32 12.02
C TYR A 140 -14.14 -10.50 13.10
N ALA A 141 -13.48 -11.17 14.05
CA ALA A 141 -12.67 -10.54 15.10
C ALA A 141 -13.40 -9.37 15.81
N GLY A 142 -14.66 -9.61 16.21
CA GLY A 142 -15.52 -8.61 16.87
C GLY A 142 -16.03 -7.47 15.97
N THR A 143 -15.79 -7.54 14.67
CA THR A 143 -16.25 -6.56 13.68
C THR A 143 -17.42 -7.12 12.89
N HIS A 144 -18.50 -6.34 12.79
CA HIS A 144 -19.67 -6.67 11.98
C HIS A 144 -19.72 -5.81 10.73
N TYR A 145 -20.09 -6.42 9.61
CA TYR A 145 -20.08 -5.82 8.30
C TYR A 145 -21.46 -5.96 7.64
N GLN A 146 -21.92 -4.90 6.99
CA GLN A 146 -23.16 -4.91 6.21
C GLN A 146 -22.90 -4.29 4.84
N TYR A 147 -23.48 -4.91 3.81
CA TYR A 147 -23.24 -4.57 2.41
C TYR A 147 -24.53 -4.11 1.73
N ASP A 148 -24.40 -3.31 0.68
CA ASP A 148 -25.51 -3.01 -0.22
C ASP A 148 -25.79 -4.19 -1.18
N GLU A 149 -26.79 -4.04 -2.05
CA GLU A 149 -27.18 -5.05 -3.04
C GLU A 149 -26.11 -5.30 -4.11
N ARG A 150 -25.18 -4.37 -4.30
CA ARG A 150 -24.02 -4.50 -5.21
C ARG A 150 -22.81 -5.10 -4.51
N GLY A 151 -22.91 -5.38 -3.21
CA GLY A 151 -21.85 -5.97 -2.42
C GLY A 151 -20.78 -4.99 -1.93
N ASN A 152 -21.06 -3.68 -1.89
CA ASN A 152 -20.17 -2.71 -1.28
C ASN A 152 -20.44 -2.58 0.22
N LEU A 153 -19.39 -2.53 1.05
CA LEU A 153 -19.52 -2.35 2.49
C LEU A 153 -20.14 -0.99 2.79
N ILE A 154 -21.31 -0.94 3.42
CA ILE A 154 -22.01 0.31 3.77
C ILE A 154 -22.00 0.60 5.27
N HIS A 155 -21.86 -0.42 6.12
CA HIS A 155 -21.73 -0.26 7.57
C HIS A 155 -20.69 -1.20 8.16
N ARG A 156 -19.85 -0.64 9.04
CA ARG A 156 -18.90 -1.37 9.87
C ARG A 156 -19.17 -1.04 11.33
N LEU A 157 -19.31 -2.05 12.17
CA LEU A 157 -19.41 -1.91 13.62
C LEU A 157 -18.25 -2.66 14.26
N HIS A 158 -17.35 -1.93 14.91
CA HIS A 158 -16.18 -2.52 15.57
C HIS A 158 -16.15 -2.06 17.02
N ASN A 159 -16.28 -2.99 17.97
CA ASN A 159 -16.27 -2.69 19.40
C ASN A 159 -17.24 -1.56 19.83
N GLY A 160 -18.39 -1.44 19.14
CA GLY A 160 -19.37 -0.37 19.39
C GLY A 160 -19.21 0.88 18.52
N ASP A 161 -18.04 1.10 17.93
CA ASP A 161 -17.81 2.21 17.00
C ASP A 161 -18.43 1.88 15.63
N LYS A 162 -19.41 2.70 15.23
CA LYS A 162 -20.11 2.57 13.96
C LYS A 162 -19.53 3.53 12.92
N ALA A 163 -19.24 2.98 11.74
CA ALA A 163 -18.91 3.76 10.55
C ALA A 163 -19.92 3.49 9.43
N ARG A 164 -20.12 4.49 8.57
CA ARG A 164 -20.89 4.42 7.33
C ARG A 164 -19.98 4.74 6.15
N LEU A 165 -20.12 3.95 5.10
CA LEU A 165 -19.41 4.12 3.84
C LEU A 165 -20.46 4.35 2.73
N THR A 166 -20.22 5.30 1.84
CA THR A 166 -21.11 5.63 0.72
C THR A 166 -20.34 5.55 -0.59
N TRP A 167 -20.95 4.90 -1.58
CA TRP A 167 -20.33 4.58 -2.86
C TRP A 167 -21.05 5.30 -4.00
N ASP A 168 -20.32 5.62 -5.07
CA ASP A 168 -20.93 6.11 -6.30
C ASP A 168 -21.42 4.96 -7.21
N LEU A 169 -22.01 5.31 -8.36
CA LEU A 169 -22.52 4.33 -9.31
C LEU A 169 -21.44 3.46 -9.96
N PHE A 170 -20.16 3.80 -9.81
CA PHE A 170 -19.01 3.04 -10.29
C PHE A 170 -18.34 2.23 -9.18
N ASP A 171 -19.01 2.04 -8.04
CA ASP A 171 -18.50 1.30 -6.87
C ASP A 171 -17.21 1.91 -6.28
N ARG A 172 -17.07 3.24 -6.36
CA ARG A 172 -15.96 3.98 -5.74
C ARG A 172 -16.42 4.65 -4.45
N LEU A 173 -15.63 4.55 -3.38
CA LEU A 173 -15.96 5.12 -2.08
C LEU A 173 -15.93 6.65 -2.18
N VAL A 174 -17.07 7.32 -2.03
CA VAL A 174 -17.15 8.79 -2.10
C VAL A 174 -17.29 9.45 -0.73
N ARG A 175 -17.74 8.71 0.29
CA ARG A 175 -17.82 9.23 1.66
C ARG A 175 -17.58 8.16 2.71
N PHE A 176 -16.85 8.54 3.75
CA PHE A 176 -16.75 7.84 5.03
C PHE A 176 -17.28 8.76 6.15
N ASP A 177 -17.94 8.19 7.14
CA ASP A 177 -18.52 8.93 8.27
C ASP A 177 -18.55 8.03 9.50
N ASP A 178 -17.98 8.48 10.62
CA ASP A 178 -18.04 7.79 11.91
C ASP A 178 -18.40 8.77 13.05
N GLY A 179 -18.31 8.33 14.30
CA GLY A 179 -18.60 9.19 15.44
C GLY A 179 -17.64 10.39 15.60
N LYS A 180 -16.48 10.39 14.95
CA LYS A 180 -15.36 11.32 15.16
C LYS A 180 -15.14 12.27 14.00
N LEU A 181 -15.33 11.81 12.76
CA LEU A 181 -15.03 12.57 11.55
C LEU A 181 -15.86 12.13 10.34
N SER A 182 -15.78 12.91 9.27
CA SER A 182 -16.24 12.52 7.94
C SER A 182 -15.14 12.76 6.91
N VAL A 183 -15.15 12.01 5.82
CA VAL A 183 -14.22 12.14 4.69
C VAL A 183 -14.99 12.11 3.39
N ALA A 184 -14.70 13.04 2.49
CA ALA A 184 -15.19 13.04 1.12
C ALA A 184 -14.03 12.73 0.15
N TYR A 185 -14.29 11.90 -0.85
CA TYR A 185 -13.32 11.51 -1.89
C TYR A 185 -13.81 11.96 -3.27
N SER A 186 -12.88 12.20 -4.18
CA SER A 186 -13.19 12.47 -5.58
C SER A 186 -12.18 11.82 -6.50
N TYR A 187 -12.61 11.50 -7.72
CA TYR A 187 -11.88 10.68 -8.67
C TYR A 187 -11.89 11.30 -10.05
N ASP A 188 -10.87 11.01 -10.84
CA ASP A 188 -10.86 11.36 -12.25
C ASP A 188 -11.67 10.35 -13.10
N ALA A 189 -11.75 10.61 -14.40
CA ALA A 189 -12.45 9.75 -15.35
C ALA A 189 -11.84 8.35 -15.50
N LEU A 190 -10.57 8.16 -15.10
CA LEU A 190 -9.88 6.87 -15.08
C LEU A 190 -9.98 6.15 -13.73
N GLY A 191 -10.78 6.70 -12.80
CA GLY A 191 -10.97 6.14 -11.46
C GLY A 191 -9.80 6.36 -10.50
N ARG A 192 -8.84 7.24 -10.82
CA ARG A 192 -7.77 7.62 -9.88
C ARG A 192 -8.33 8.61 -8.87
N ARG A 193 -8.05 8.39 -7.59
CA ARG A 193 -8.40 9.34 -6.54
C ARG A 193 -7.67 10.66 -6.76
N LEU A 194 -8.41 11.74 -6.97
CA LEU A 194 -7.88 13.10 -7.14
C LEU A 194 -7.65 13.79 -5.80
N HIS A 195 -8.57 13.67 -4.86
CA HIS A 195 -8.40 14.24 -3.53
C HIS A 195 -9.21 13.50 -2.47
N LYS A 196 -8.83 13.73 -1.22
CA LYS A 196 -9.66 13.50 -0.04
C LYS A 196 -9.77 14.77 0.78
N HIS A 197 -10.91 14.96 1.43
CA HIS A 197 -11.13 16.04 2.38
C HIS A 197 -11.79 15.47 3.63
N SER A 198 -11.05 15.45 4.74
CA SER A 198 -11.53 15.00 6.04
C SER A 198 -11.85 16.16 6.97
N THR A 199 -12.92 16.04 7.73
CA THR A 199 -13.41 17.05 8.67
C THR A 199 -13.79 16.39 9.98
N ALA A 200 -13.20 16.87 11.07
CA ALA A 200 -13.54 16.41 12.41
C ALA A 200 -14.96 16.85 12.81
N HIS A 201 -15.71 15.96 13.46
CA HIS A 201 -16.96 16.32 14.10
C HIS A 201 -16.69 17.15 15.35
N HIS A 202 -17.30 18.32 15.43
CA HIS A 202 -17.20 19.23 16.56
C HIS A 202 -18.54 19.94 16.78
N TYR A 203 -18.97 20.04 18.04
CA TYR A 203 -20.14 20.81 18.44
C TYR A 203 -19.66 22.06 19.16
N ASP A 204 -20.07 23.22 18.66
CA ASP A 204 -19.77 24.49 19.30
C ASP A 204 -20.45 24.59 20.66
N ASP A 205 -19.77 25.19 21.63
CA ASP A 205 -20.41 25.63 22.87
C ASP A 205 -21.11 26.97 22.60
N PRO A 206 -22.46 27.05 22.70
CA PRO A 206 -23.20 28.30 22.48
C PRO A 206 -22.85 29.40 23.48
N ARG A 207 -22.21 29.07 24.60
CA ARG A 207 -21.79 30.01 25.65
C ARG A 207 -20.38 30.55 25.40
N ALA A 208 -19.62 29.91 24.51
CA ALA A 208 -18.27 30.33 24.17
C ALA A 208 -18.28 31.34 23.02
N GLY A 209 -17.27 32.22 23.00
CA GLY A 209 -17.06 33.14 21.88
C GLY A 209 -16.68 32.40 20.60
N SER A 210 -16.98 33.01 19.45
CA SER A 210 -16.70 32.44 18.11
C SER A 210 -15.24 32.03 17.92
N GLY A 211 -14.30 32.85 18.40
CA GLY A 211 -12.86 32.54 18.34
C GLY A 211 -12.45 31.32 19.16
N TRP A 212 -13.10 31.08 20.32
CA TRP A 212 -12.83 29.89 21.12
C TRP A 212 -13.34 28.62 20.43
N ASN A 213 -14.57 28.65 19.90
CA ASN A 213 -15.13 27.53 19.13
C ASN A 213 -14.27 27.24 17.89
N GLN A 214 -13.81 28.27 17.17
CA GLN A 214 -12.88 28.10 16.05
C GLN A 214 -11.56 27.43 16.47
N MET A 215 -10.97 27.84 17.60
CA MET A 215 -9.76 27.23 18.13
C MET A 215 -9.97 25.75 18.52
N GLN A 216 -11.12 25.41 19.13
CA GLN A 216 -11.43 24.01 19.46
C GLN A 216 -11.65 23.15 18.22
N ARG A 217 -12.33 23.68 17.19
CA ARG A 217 -12.47 23.00 15.88
C ARG A 217 -11.11 22.72 15.26
N ALA A 218 -10.23 23.73 15.19
CA ALA A 218 -8.88 23.58 14.64
C ALA A 218 -8.05 22.58 15.46
N LYS A 219 -8.13 22.62 16.79
CA LYS A 219 -7.50 21.63 17.66
C LYS A 219 -7.99 20.21 17.35
N ARG A 220 -9.31 20.02 17.23
CA ARG A 220 -9.89 18.70 16.94
C ARG A 220 -9.50 18.18 15.56
N GLN A 221 -9.45 19.07 14.56
CA GLN A 221 -8.98 18.77 13.21
C GLN A 221 -7.53 18.24 13.24
N ARG A 222 -6.63 18.90 13.98
CA ARG A 222 -5.24 18.47 14.18
C ARG A 222 -5.13 17.14 14.93
N GLU A 223 -5.86 16.98 16.03
CA GLU A 223 -5.86 15.74 16.83
C GLU A 223 -6.24 14.50 16.01
N LEU A 224 -7.15 14.65 15.04
CA LEU A 224 -7.61 13.58 14.16
C LEU A 224 -6.87 13.54 12.81
N GLY A 225 -5.88 14.40 12.60
CA GLY A 225 -5.13 14.51 11.34
C GLY A 225 -6.03 14.76 10.13
N CYS A 226 -7.14 15.47 10.33
CA CYS A 226 -8.09 15.76 9.26
C CYS A 226 -7.58 16.89 8.37
N GLY A 227 -7.96 16.92 7.09
CA GLY A 227 -7.60 18.01 6.18
C GLY A 227 -7.85 17.68 4.72
N TYR A 228 -7.35 18.54 3.84
CA TYR A 228 -7.39 18.33 2.40
C TYR A 228 -6.07 17.72 1.91
N THR A 229 -6.17 16.70 1.07
CA THR A 229 -5.03 16.10 0.36
C THR A 229 -5.39 15.92 -1.11
N LEU A 230 -4.60 16.52 -1.99
CA LEU A 230 -4.61 16.33 -3.43
C LEU A 230 -3.60 15.24 -3.81
N TYR A 231 -3.94 14.42 -4.80
CA TYR A 231 -3.11 13.35 -5.31
C TYR A 231 -2.81 13.54 -6.79
N GLY A 232 -1.56 13.30 -7.17
CA GLY A 232 -1.11 13.22 -8.55
C GLY A 232 -0.56 11.85 -8.89
N TRP A 233 -0.67 11.48 -10.16
CA TRP A 233 -0.47 10.11 -10.62
C TRP A 233 0.44 10.07 -11.84
N ASP A 234 1.31 9.07 -11.89
CA ASP A 234 2.07 8.67 -13.07
C ASP A 234 1.62 7.26 -13.49
N GLY A 235 0.88 7.18 -14.60
CA GLY A 235 0.13 5.98 -14.94
C GLY A 235 -0.82 5.56 -13.79
N ASP A 236 -0.55 4.37 -13.24
CA ASP A 236 -1.25 3.79 -12.09
C ASP A 236 -0.50 3.98 -10.75
N ASN A 237 0.73 4.51 -10.75
CA ASN A 237 1.49 4.83 -9.55
C ASN A 237 1.08 6.19 -8.96
N LEU A 238 1.00 6.26 -7.63
CA LEU A 238 0.77 7.52 -6.93
C LEU A 238 2.07 8.34 -6.95
N ALA A 239 2.17 9.33 -7.82
CA ALA A 239 3.39 10.12 -7.98
C ALA A 239 3.62 11.09 -6.81
N TRP A 240 2.56 11.72 -6.31
CA TRP A 240 2.67 12.65 -5.19
C TRP A 240 1.35 12.85 -4.44
N GLU A 241 1.47 13.26 -3.18
CA GLU A 241 0.38 13.86 -2.40
C GLU A 241 0.72 15.29 -1.99
N SER A 242 -0.29 16.15 -1.88
CA SER A 242 -0.09 17.54 -1.49
C SER A 242 -1.23 18.06 -0.62
N SER A 243 -0.86 18.75 0.46
CA SER A 243 -1.80 19.35 1.39
C SER A 243 -1.49 20.84 1.55
N PRO A 244 -2.50 21.73 1.47
CA PRO A 244 -2.34 23.14 1.78
C PRO A 244 -2.03 23.33 3.27
N PRO A 245 -1.50 24.50 3.67
CA PRO A 245 -1.41 24.86 5.08
C PRO A 245 -2.79 24.82 5.75
N GLN A 246 -2.87 24.26 6.96
CA GLN A 246 -4.13 24.16 7.70
C GLN A 246 -4.35 25.34 8.64
N ASP A 247 -3.26 25.85 9.20
CA ASP A 247 -3.25 26.96 10.16
C ASP A 247 -2.36 28.12 9.68
N GLU A 248 -2.56 29.30 10.26
CA GLU A 248 -1.69 30.46 10.03
C GLU A 248 -0.24 30.15 10.43
N GLY A 249 0.70 30.44 9.53
CA GLY A 249 2.13 30.18 9.74
C GLY A 249 2.60 28.80 9.27
N GLU A 250 1.69 27.88 8.91
CA GLU A 250 2.06 26.66 8.20
C GLU A 250 2.34 26.96 6.72
N THR A 251 3.18 26.13 6.11
CA THR A 251 3.53 26.26 4.69
C THR A 251 2.82 25.25 3.80
N GLY A 252 2.11 24.27 4.37
CA GLY A 252 1.62 23.10 3.66
C GLY A 252 2.76 22.14 3.29
N ARG A 253 2.43 21.05 2.58
CA ARG A 253 3.43 20.04 2.20
C ARG A 253 3.11 19.35 0.89
N THR A 254 4.13 18.82 0.24
CA THR A 254 4.02 17.88 -0.87
C THR A 254 5.02 16.75 -0.64
N VAL A 255 4.58 15.50 -0.82
CA VAL A 255 5.45 14.33 -0.81
C VAL A 255 5.41 13.70 -2.20
N HIS A 256 6.56 13.50 -2.81
CA HIS A 256 6.72 12.77 -4.06
C HIS A 256 7.20 11.35 -3.74
N TYR A 257 6.59 10.36 -4.39
CA TYR A 257 6.97 8.96 -4.27
C TYR A 257 7.67 8.52 -5.56
N LEU A 258 8.83 7.90 -5.41
CA LEU A 258 9.60 7.35 -6.52
C LEU A 258 9.57 5.83 -6.43
N TYR A 259 9.30 5.19 -7.56
CA TYR A 259 9.16 3.74 -7.68
C TYR A 259 10.24 3.19 -8.60
N GLU A 260 10.47 1.88 -8.50
CA GLU A 260 11.20 1.17 -9.54
C GLU A 260 10.45 1.31 -10.88
N PRO A 261 11.16 1.42 -12.02
CA PRO A 261 10.51 1.50 -13.32
C PRO A 261 9.49 0.38 -13.53
N ASP A 262 8.31 0.76 -14.05
CA ASP A 262 7.18 -0.14 -14.34
C ASP A 262 6.71 -1.00 -13.14
N SER A 263 6.97 -0.57 -11.91
CA SER A 263 6.71 -1.32 -10.70
C SER A 263 5.96 -0.48 -9.66
N PHE A 264 5.39 -1.14 -8.65
CA PHE A 264 4.79 -0.51 -7.48
C PHE A 264 5.70 -0.58 -6.24
N VAL A 265 6.93 -1.08 -6.40
CA VAL A 265 7.94 -1.11 -5.34
C VAL A 265 8.51 0.29 -5.15
N PRO A 266 8.29 0.93 -3.98
CA PRO A 266 8.80 2.28 -3.75
C PRO A 266 10.29 2.22 -3.44
N VAL A 267 10.97 3.30 -3.79
CA VAL A 267 12.43 3.39 -3.75
C VAL A 267 12.89 4.59 -2.95
N ALA A 268 12.27 5.75 -3.14
CA ALA A 268 12.51 6.92 -2.31
C ALA A 268 11.23 7.75 -2.16
N GLN A 269 11.21 8.61 -1.15
CA GLN A 269 10.24 9.70 -1.07
C GLN A 269 10.94 11.03 -0.80
N ALA A 270 10.45 12.08 -1.45
CA ALA A 270 10.97 13.43 -1.34
C ALA A 270 9.88 14.37 -0.80
N LEU A 271 10.16 15.05 0.30
CA LEU A 271 9.25 15.96 0.98
C LEU A 271 9.64 17.41 0.68
N ARG A 272 8.62 18.21 0.37
CA ARG A 272 8.71 19.66 0.23
C ARG A 272 7.70 20.34 1.16
N LYS A 273 8.12 21.38 1.89
CA LYS A 273 7.32 22.22 2.79
C LYS A 273 6.55 23.30 2.03
N ALA A 274 5.90 22.91 0.94
CA ALA A 274 5.01 23.77 0.17
C ALA A 274 4.00 22.91 -0.61
N PRO A 275 2.75 23.37 -0.80
CA PRO A 275 1.79 22.70 -1.65
C PRO A 275 2.26 22.69 -3.12
N ILE A 276 1.75 21.73 -3.88
CA ILE A 276 1.97 21.67 -5.33
C ILE A 276 1.28 22.87 -5.99
N ARG A 277 1.97 23.52 -6.92
CA ARG A 277 1.40 24.61 -7.71
C ARG A 277 0.83 24.01 -8.99
N LEU A 278 -0.50 23.97 -9.09
CA LEU A 278 -1.19 23.55 -10.30
C LEU A 278 -1.25 24.71 -11.31
N LEU A 279 -1.22 24.35 -12.60
CA LEU A 279 -1.52 25.31 -13.65
C LEU A 279 -2.99 25.68 -13.62
N ARG A 280 -3.29 26.96 -13.80
CA ARG A 280 -4.66 27.44 -13.91
C ARG A 280 -5.27 26.89 -15.19
N GLN A 281 -6.44 26.26 -15.09
CA GLN A 281 -7.21 25.87 -16.27
C GLN A 281 -7.69 27.15 -17.00
N PRO A 282 -7.30 27.36 -18.27
CA PRO A 282 -7.78 28.49 -19.05
C PRO A 282 -9.27 28.31 -19.38
N ASP A 283 -10.02 29.42 -19.39
CA ASP A 283 -11.41 29.43 -19.85
C ASP A 283 -11.44 29.88 -21.32
N TRP A 284 -11.95 29.00 -22.18
CA TRP A 284 -12.08 29.23 -23.62
C TRP A 284 -13.53 29.45 -24.05
N ARG A 285 -14.48 29.54 -23.12
CA ARG A 285 -15.88 29.78 -23.48
C ARG A 285 -16.04 31.13 -24.18
N GLY A 286 -16.62 31.12 -25.37
CA GLY A 286 -16.88 32.33 -26.17
C GLY A 286 -15.67 32.88 -26.94
N ARG A 287 -14.58 32.12 -27.05
CA ARG A 287 -13.41 32.45 -27.90
C ARG A 287 -12.80 31.19 -28.52
N GLU A 288 -12.03 31.35 -29.58
CA GLU A 288 -11.29 30.23 -30.17
C GLU A 288 -10.16 29.79 -29.25
N TYR A 289 -9.83 28.50 -29.32
CA TYR A 289 -8.67 27.96 -28.62
C TYR A 289 -7.38 28.52 -29.20
N ASP A 290 -6.48 28.97 -28.34
CA ASP A 290 -5.17 29.49 -28.71
C ASP A 290 -4.09 28.79 -27.88
N ILE A 291 -3.27 27.98 -28.55
CA ILE A 291 -2.19 27.22 -27.91
C ILE A 291 -1.15 28.14 -27.25
N ASP A 292 -1.01 29.37 -27.76
CA ASP A 292 -0.03 30.33 -27.26
C ASP A 292 -0.47 31.02 -25.97
N GLN A 293 -1.76 30.94 -25.61
CA GLN A 293 -2.27 31.46 -24.32
C GLN A 293 -2.65 30.35 -23.33
N ASP A 294 -2.45 29.09 -23.70
CA ASP A 294 -2.68 27.96 -22.82
C ASP A 294 -1.47 27.75 -21.90
N PRO A 295 -1.61 27.94 -20.58
CA PRO A 295 -0.52 27.78 -19.63
C PRO A 295 0.12 26.39 -19.68
N LEU A 296 -0.60 25.35 -20.14
CA LEU A 296 -0.04 24.01 -20.26
C LEU A 296 1.12 23.95 -21.27
N TRP A 297 1.01 24.67 -22.39
CA TRP A 297 1.99 24.65 -23.47
C TRP A 297 3.12 25.66 -23.29
N GLN A 298 2.84 26.75 -22.57
CA GLN A 298 3.80 27.82 -22.31
C GLN A 298 4.56 27.63 -20.99
N HIS A 299 4.18 26.66 -20.16
CA HIS A 299 4.82 26.46 -18.86
C HIS A 299 6.13 25.70 -18.99
N GLU A 300 7.22 26.39 -18.64
CA GLU A 300 8.50 25.75 -18.35
C GLU A 300 8.51 25.21 -16.91
N VAL A 301 8.63 23.89 -16.77
CA VAL A 301 8.73 23.24 -15.45
C VAL A 301 10.09 23.55 -14.85
N LYS A 302 10.10 24.32 -13.76
CA LYS A 302 11.31 24.60 -12.98
C LYS A 302 11.35 23.69 -11.75
N PRO A 303 12.40 22.85 -11.59
CA PRO A 303 12.52 22.00 -10.41
C PRO A 303 12.60 22.88 -9.15
N GLN A 304 11.82 22.48 -8.14
CA GLN A 304 11.80 23.16 -6.84
C GLN A 304 12.67 22.35 -5.86
N PRO A 305 13.39 23.00 -4.93
CA PRO A 305 14.21 22.30 -3.97
C PRO A 305 13.38 21.38 -3.08
N ILE A 306 13.99 20.26 -2.69
CA ILE A 306 13.46 19.28 -1.77
C ILE A 306 13.97 19.61 -0.36
N ASP A 307 13.08 19.57 0.64
CA ASP A 307 13.44 19.87 2.04
C ASP A 307 13.96 18.63 2.78
N ALA A 308 13.47 17.44 2.43
CA ALA A 308 13.94 16.18 2.99
C ALA A 308 13.73 15.04 2.01
N ILE A 309 14.63 14.05 2.04
CA ILE A 309 14.55 12.83 1.24
C ILE A 309 14.85 11.61 2.10
N ALA A 310 14.17 10.50 1.82
CA ALA A 310 14.38 9.22 2.49
C ALA A 310 14.24 8.07 1.49
N TRP A 311 14.92 6.95 1.77
CA TRP A 311 14.99 5.77 0.90
C TRP A 311 14.26 4.60 1.53
N TYR A 312 13.47 3.89 0.72
CA TYR A 312 12.73 2.71 1.14
C TYR A 312 13.63 1.48 1.18
N GLN A 313 13.52 0.71 2.25
CA GLN A 313 14.08 -0.63 2.37
C GLN A 313 12.91 -1.61 2.42
N CYS A 314 12.75 -2.41 1.37
CA CYS A 314 11.60 -3.29 1.20
C CYS A 314 11.95 -4.76 1.51
N ASP A 315 10.94 -5.55 1.83
CA ASP A 315 11.06 -7.02 1.91
C ASP A 315 11.06 -7.67 0.51
N HIS A 316 11.00 -9.00 0.46
CA HIS A 316 10.94 -9.78 -0.79
C HIS A 316 9.69 -9.52 -1.63
N LEU A 317 8.64 -8.93 -1.07
CA LEU A 317 7.42 -8.54 -1.78
C LEU A 317 7.43 -7.07 -2.22
N GLY A 318 8.49 -6.32 -1.93
CA GLY A 318 8.49 -4.88 -2.17
C GLY A 318 7.65 -4.09 -1.17
N THR A 319 7.31 -4.69 -0.01
CA THR A 319 6.61 -3.99 1.07
C THR A 319 7.61 -3.10 1.83
N PRO A 320 7.33 -1.80 2.02
CA PRO A 320 8.15 -0.92 2.85
C PRO A 320 8.30 -1.42 4.27
N MET A 321 9.53 -1.79 4.66
CA MET A 321 9.86 -2.21 6.02
C MET A 321 10.57 -1.11 6.80
N GLU A 322 11.42 -0.33 6.13
CA GLU A 322 12.06 0.86 6.68
C GLU A 322 12.06 2.02 5.70
N LEU A 323 12.17 3.22 6.25
CA LEU A 323 12.74 4.38 5.56
C LEU A 323 14.05 4.78 6.23
N THR A 324 15.08 5.02 5.44
CA THR A 324 16.37 5.55 5.90
C THR A 324 16.54 6.99 5.47
N ASP A 325 17.00 7.86 6.35
CA ASP A 325 17.26 9.27 6.06
C ASP A 325 18.55 9.47 5.26
N HIS A 326 18.91 10.73 5.04
CA HIS A 326 20.12 11.16 4.33
C HIS A 326 21.44 10.77 5.01
N ASN A 327 21.42 10.41 6.29
CA ASN A 327 22.58 9.91 7.04
C ASN A 327 22.64 8.37 7.07
N GLY A 328 21.66 7.69 6.47
CA GLY A 328 21.55 6.23 6.51
C GLY A 328 20.88 5.70 7.78
N GLU A 329 20.36 6.59 8.64
CA GLU A 329 19.69 6.21 9.88
C GLU A 329 18.21 5.91 9.65
N ALA A 330 17.61 5.06 10.48
CA ALA A 330 16.21 4.70 10.32
C ALA A 330 15.27 5.85 10.71
N ALA A 331 14.58 6.42 9.73
CA ALA A 331 13.56 7.46 9.91
C ALA A 331 12.19 6.89 10.25
N TRP A 332 11.85 5.72 9.69
CA TRP A 332 10.59 5.02 9.93
C TRP A 332 10.82 3.51 9.91
N VAL A 333 10.13 2.77 10.77
CA VAL A 333 10.18 1.30 10.82
C VAL A 333 8.78 0.74 11.00
N GLY A 334 8.37 -0.16 10.10
CA GLY A 334 7.09 -0.86 10.15
C GLY A 334 7.18 -2.27 10.74
N LEU A 335 6.19 -2.66 11.54
CA LEU A 335 5.99 -4.00 12.06
C LEU A 335 4.64 -4.52 11.61
N TYR A 336 4.68 -5.41 10.62
CA TYR A 336 3.49 -5.92 9.98
C TYR A 336 3.00 -7.21 10.62
N LYS A 337 1.69 -7.33 10.69
CA LYS A 337 0.97 -8.60 10.74
C LYS A 337 0.85 -9.20 9.34
N ALA A 338 0.50 -10.49 9.26
CA ALA A 338 0.46 -11.23 8.00
C ALA A 338 -0.42 -10.58 6.91
N TRP A 339 -1.52 -9.93 7.30
CA TRP A 339 -2.48 -9.31 6.38
C TRP A 339 -2.32 -7.79 6.26
N GLY A 340 -1.19 -7.23 6.67
CA GLY A 340 -0.83 -5.85 6.36
C GLY A 340 -1.22 -4.79 7.40
N GLU A 341 -1.82 -5.19 8.53
CA GLU A 341 -1.88 -4.28 9.70
C GLU A 341 -0.45 -3.97 10.15
N VAL A 342 -0.17 -2.70 10.43
CA VAL A 342 1.19 -2.23 10.77
C VAL A 342 1.18 -1.40 12.04
N SER A 343 2.16 -1.63 12.91
CA SER A 343 2.58 -0.65 13.89
C SER A 343 3.88 0.00 13.43
N GLU A 344 3.99 1.31 13.62
CA GLU A 344 5.12 2.09 13.12
C GLU A 344 5.85 2.84 14.22
N VAL A 345 7.15 3.04 14.01
CA VAL A 345 8.00 3.88 14.85
C VAL A 345 8.68 4.90 13.95
N ARG A 346 8.69 6.16 14.38
CA ARG A 346 9.34 7.28 13.69
C ARG A 346 10.48 7.82 14.54
N SER A 347 11.56 8.26 13.90
CA SER A 347 12.65 8.95 14.59
C SER A 347 12.26 10.41 14.90
N GLU A 348 12.96 11.04 15.83
CA GLU A 348 12.78 12.46 16.14
C GLU A 348 12.96 13.34 14.89
N TRP A 349 13.93 13.01 14.03
CA TRP A 349 14.13 13.69 12.75
C TRP A 349 12.89 13.56 11.85
N ALA A 350 12.35 12.35 11.72
CA ALA A 350 11.17 12.10 10.89
C ALA A 350 9.94 12.84 11.41
N GLU A 351 9.78 12.95 12.73
CA GLU A 351 8.73 13.76 13.34
C GLU A 351 8.91 15.26 13.05
N GLN A 352 10.12 15.79 13.26
CA GLN A 352 10.43 17.20 13.08
C GLN A 352 10.24 17.69 11.64
N VAL A 353 10.62 16.88 10.64
CA VAL A 353 10.46 17.25 9.22
C VAL A 353 9.08 16.88 8.67
N GLY A 354 8.26 16.15 9.43
CA GLY A 354 6.94 15.68 8.98
C GLY A 354 6.99 14.45 8.05
N MET A 355 8.09 13.69 8.07
CA MET A 355 8.28 12.47 7.27
C MET A 355 7.45 11.31 7.85
N SER A 356 6.60 10.71 7.03
CA SER A 356 5.78 9.54 7.38
C SER A 356 5.71 8.58 6.18
N ASN A 357 5.12 7.40 6.34
CA ASN A 357 4.93 6.47 5.24
C ASN A 357 3.47 5.99 5.16
N PRO A 358 2.68 6.42 4.16
CA PRO A 358 1.36 5.87 3.91
C PRO A 358 1.36 4.66 2.98
N ILE A 359 2.46 4.35 2.29
CA ILE A 359 2.55 3.19 1.38
C ILE A 359 2.57 1.90 2.19
N ARG A 360 1.81 0.89 1.74
CA ARG A 360 1.65 -0.42 2.41
C ARG A 360 2.14 -1.53 1.47
N PHE A 361 1.39 -2.62 1.31
CA PHE A 361 1.68 -3.56 0.21
C PHE A 361 1.70 -2.82 -1.13
N GLN A 362 2.36 -3.39 -2.13
CA GLN A 362 2.45 -2.78 -3.46
C GLN A 362 1.08 -2.29 -3.93
N GLY A 363 1.01 -1.05 -4.42
CA GLY A 363 -0.22 -0.40 -4.88
C GLY A 363 -1.13 0.20 -3.79
N GLN A 364 -0.85 -0.06 -2.52
CA GLN A 364 -1.70 0.33 -1.41
C GLN A 364 -1.25 1.62 -0.72
N TYR A 365 -2.23 2.49 -0.45
CA TYR A 365 -2.07 3.72 0.34
C TYR A 365 -3.00 3.69 1.56
N HIS A 366 -2.48 3.86 2.78
CA HIS A 366 -3.26 3.85 4.01
C HIS A 366 -4.00 5.17 4.26
N ASP A 367 -5.33 5.09 4.36
CA ASP A 367 -6.16 6.19 4.85
C ASP A 367 -6.39 6.04 6.35
N HIS A 368 -5.67 6.83 7.16
CA HIS A 368 -5.77 6.78 8.63
C HIS A 368 -7.18 7.08 9.14
N GLU A 369 -7.97 7.86 8.40
CA GLU A 369 -9.35 8.19 8.78
C GLU A 369 -10.25 6.96 8.83
N THR A 370 -9.98 5.97 7.98
CA THR A 370 -10.84 4.78 7.83
C THR A 370 -10.15 3.50 8.29
N GLY A 371 -8.82 3.50 8.37
CA GLY A 371 -7.99 2.30 8.53
C GLY A 371 -7.95 1.40 7.30
N LEU A 372 -8.62 1.77 6.20
CA LEU A 372 -8.56 1.03 4.93
C LEU A 372 -7.34 1.46 4.13
N HIS A 373 -6.88 0.58 3.26
CA HIS A 373 -5.87 0.89 2.27
C HIS A 373 -6.57 1.10 0.91
N TYR A 374 -6.47 2.30 0.36
CA TYR A 374 -6.85 2.55 -1.03
C TYR A 374 -5.89 1.80 -1.95
N ASN A 375 -6.43 0.93 -2.82
CA ASN A 375 -5.67 0.07 -3.73
C ASN A 375 -6.26 0.18 -5.14
N ARG A 376 -5.97 1.33 -5.79
CA ARG A 376 -6.38 1.75 -7.14
C ARG A 376 -7.87 1.61 -7.48
N TYR A 377 -8.36 0.39 -7.67
CA TYR A 377 -9.73 0.07 -8.04
C TYR A 377 -10.59 -0.34 -6.84
N ARG A 378 -9.98 -0.70 -5.70
CA ARG A 378 -10.68 -1.18 -4.51
C ARG A 378 -10.11 -0.59 -3.22
N TYR A 379 -10.79 -0.89 -2.11
CA TYR A 379 -10.36 -0.55 -0.76
C TYR A 379 -10.14 -1.84 0.04
N TYR A 380 -8.95 -1.99 0.60
CA TYR A 380 -8.51 -3.17 1.35
C TYR A 380 -8.63 -2.93 2.85
N ASP A 381 -9.24 -3.86 3.58
CA ASP A 381 -9.28 -3.89 5.04
C ASP A 381 -8.19 -4.83 5.57
N PRO A 382 -7.06 -4.32 6.09
CA PRO A 382 -5.98 -5.15 6.58
C PRO A 382 -6.36 -5.99 7.81
N ARG A 383 -7.40 -5.60 8.57
CA ARG A 383 -7.88 -6.38 9.71
C ARG A 383 -8.61 -7.63 9.26
N ALA A 384 -9.36 -7.53 8.17
CA ALA A 384 -10.14 -8.63 7.61
C ALA A 384 -9.41 -9.39 6.48
N GLY A 385 -8.21 -8.95 6.09
CA GLY A 385 -7.41 -9.58 5.04
C GLY A 385 -8.08 -9.57 3.66
N ARG A 386 -8.97 -8.60 3.38
CA ARG A 386 -9.82 -8.62 2.17
C ARG A 386 -10.25 -7.23 1.71
N PHE A 387 -10.74 -7.13 0.48
CA PHE A 387 -11.38 -5.93 -0.03
C PHE A 387 -12.79 -5.74 0.54
N VAL A 388 -13.24 -4.48 0.59
CA VAL A 388 -14.57 -4.11 1.12
C VAL A 388 -15.63 -3.90 0.04
N SER A 389 -15.27 -4.06 -1.23
CA SER A 389 -16.15 -4.07 -2.41
C SER A 389 -15.78 -5.25 -3.32
N GLN A 390 -16.71 -5.61 -4.21
CA GLN A 390 -16.48 -6.69 -5.18
C GLN A 390 -15.38 -6.32 -6.17
N ASP A 391 -14.68 -7.33 -6.69
CA ASP A 391 -13.75 -7.19 -7.79
C ASP A 391 -14.48 -6.63 -9.04
N PRO A 392 -14.10 -5.45 -9.56
CA PRO A 392 -14.71 -4.87 -10.76
C PRO A 392 -14.58 -5.74 -12.01
N ILE A 393 -13.59 -6.65 -12.07
CA ILE A 393 -13.47 -7.62 -13.17
C ILE A 393 -14.18 -8.95 -12.87
N SER A 394 -14.96 -9.00 -11.78
CA SER A 394 -15.79 -10.13 -11.38
C SER A 394 -15.01 -11.45 -11.33
N TYR A 395 -15.56 -12.55 -11.85
CA TYR A 395 -14.94 -13.87 -11.81
C TYR A 395 -13.61 -14.00 -12.57
N ARG A 396 -13.21 -12.99 -13.36
CA ARG A 396 -11.84 -12.93 -13.92
C ARG A 396 -10.80 -12.67 -12.83
N GLY A 397 -11.22 -12.03 -11.74
CA GLY A 397 -10.53 -11.85 -10.46
C GLY A 397 -10.59 -13.08 -9.54
N GLY A 398 -11.20 -14.18 -9.98
CA GLY A 398 -11.34 -15.41 -9.19
C GLY A 398 -12.71 -15.55 -8.53
N PHE A 399 -12.91 -16.69 -7.86
CA PHE A 399 -14.23 -17.05 -7.32
C PHE A 399 -14.63 -16.29 -6.06
N ASN A 400 -13.64 -15.86 -5.26
CA ASN A 400 -13.90 -14.96 -4.13
C ASN A 400 -13.68 -13.51 -4.57
N LEU A 401 -14.79 -12.81 -4.82
CA LEU A 401 -14.80 -11.44 -5.35
C LEU A 401 -14.21 -10.38 -4.39
N TYR A 402 -13.88 -10.75 -3.16
CA TYR A 402 -13.34 -9.83 -2.15
C TYR A 402 -11.92 -10.20 -1.73
N ALA A 403 -11.38 -11.33 -2.19
CA ALA A 403 -10.06 -11.78 -1.78
C ALA A 403 -8.98 -10.78 -2.24
N TYR A 404 -7.99 -10.55 -1.38
CA TYR A 404 -6.77 -9.85 -1.75
C TYR A 404 -5.85 -10.76 -2.56
N THR A 405 -5.26 -11.75 -1.91
CA THR A 405 -4.47 -12.79 -2.54
C THR A 405 -4.71 -14.11 -1.82
N ARG A 406 -4.31 -15.23 -2.42
CA ARG A 406 -4.39 -16.54 -1.75
C ARG A 406 -3.39 -16.67 -0.60
N ASN A 407 -2.25 -16.01 -0.73
CA ASN A 407 -1.17 -16.05 0.24
C ASN A 407 -0.45 -14.69 0.30
N PRO A 408 -0.63 -13.91 1.37
CA PRO A 408 -0.08 -12.57 1.47
C PRO A 408 1.44 -12.56 1.72
N THR A 409 2.06 -13.72 2.03
CA THR A 409 3.52 -13.82 2.25
C THR A 409 4.30 -13.99 0.95
N THR A 410 3.63 -14.32 -0.15
CA THR A 410 4.28 -14.60 -1.43
C THR A 410 3.63 -13.90 -2.60
N TRP A 411 2.40 -13.40 -2.47
CA TRP A 411 1.65 -12.83 -3.59
C TRP A 411 1.21 -11.39 -3.28
N VAL A 412 1.12 -10.58 -4.32
CA VAL A 412 0.67 -9.19 -4.24
C VAL A 412 -0.40 -8.90 -5.28
N ASP A 413 -1.24 -7.89 -5.01
CA ASP A 413 -2.24 -7.37 -5.95
C ASP A 413 -2.16 -5.83 -6.01
N PRO A 414 -1.25 -5.27 -6.84
CA PRO A 414 -0.98 -3.83 -6.86
C PRO A 414 -2.08 -2.96 -7.46
N LEU A 415 -2.98 -3.55 -8.24
CA LEU A 415 -4.12 -2.83 -8.81
C LEU A 415 -5.40 -3.08 -8.01
N GLY A 416 -5.40 -4.09 -7.13
CA GLY A 416 -6.65 -4.59 -6.58
C GLY A 416 -7.51 -5.25 -7.65
N LEU A 417 -6.94 -5.98 -8.62
CA LEU A 417 -7.66 -6.71 -9.68
C LEU A 417 -7.08 -8.12 -9.94
N ALA A 418 -6.08 -8.55 -9.19
CA ALA A 418 -5.32 -9.76 -9.51
C ALA A 418 -6.01 -11.02 -8.95
N GLY A 419 -6.69 -11.75 -9.84
CA GLY A 419 -7.37 -12.99 -9.48
C GLY A 419 -6.63 -14.30 -9.69
N ASN A 420 -5.55 -14.26 -10.47
CA ASN A 420 -4.84 -15.46 -10.91
C ASN A 420 -3.38 -15.42 -10.46
N PRO A 421 -2.82 -16.49 -9.84
CA PRO A 421 -1.39 -16.65 -9.58
C PRO A 421 -0.47 -16.19 -10.72
N THR A 422 -0.87 -16.43 -11.97
CA THR A 422 -0.07 -16.09 -13.16
C THR A 422 -0.21 -14.62 -13.58
N LYS A 423 -1.03 -13.84 -12.88
CA LYS A 423 -1.30 -12.41 -13.10
C LYS A 423 -1.06 -11.55 -11.85
N ALA A 424 -1.08 -12.15 -10.66
CA ALA A 424 -0.38 -11.62 -9.50
C ALA A 424 1.09 -11.49 -9.89
N THR A 425 1.79 -10.42 -9.50
CA THR A 425 3.11 -10.06 -10.04
C THR A 425 4.26 -10.95 -9.52
N HIS A 426 4.04 -12.26 -9.53
CA HIS A 426 5.05 -13.30 -9.60
C HIS A 426 4.84 -14.08 -10.90
N VAL A 427 5.63 -13.77 -11.93
CA VAL A 427 5.66 -14.57 -13.16
C VAL A 427 6.86 -15.51 -13.08
N THR A 428 6.59 -16.81 -13.04
CA THR A 428 7.55 -17.80 -13.55
C THR A 428 7.55 -17.63 -15.06
N TYR A 429 8.65 -17.13 -15.64
CA TYR A 429 8.77 -17.07 -17.10
C TYR A 429 9.64 -18.22 -17.61
N GLN A 430 9.23 -18.77 -18.74
CA GLN A 430 9.97 -19.78 -19.48
C GLN A 430 10.72 -19.02 -20.58
N ALA A 431 12.03 -18.85 -20.42
CA ALA A 431 12.90 -18.27 -21.44
C ALA A 431 13.80 -19.34 -22.04
N VAL A 432 14.32 -19.08 -23.24
CA VAL A 432 15.33 -19.92 -23.88
C VAL A 432 16.65 -19.19 -23.80
N ASP A 433 17.65 -19.82 -23.16
CA ASP A 433 18.99 -19.27 -23.08
C ASP A 433 19.57 -19.11 -24.49
N GLU A 434 19.90 -17.87 -24.89
CA GLU A 434 20.31 -17.55 -26.27
C GLU A 434 21.64 -18.19 -26.68
N LYS A 435 22.48 -18.63 -25.72
CA LYS A 435 23.78 -19.26 -25.99
C LYS A 435 23.70 -20.79 -26.06
N THR A 436 22.78 -21.39 -25.32
CA THR A 436 22.68 -22.85 -25.14
C THR A 436 21.40 -23.44 -25.72
N GLY A 437 20.43 -22.61 -26.09
CA GLY A 437 19.14 -23.03 -26.63
C GLY A 437 18.26 -23.79 -25.63
N LYS A 438 18.64 -23.82 -24.34
CA LYS A 438 17.91 -24.57 -23.32
C LYS A 438 16.84 -23.70 -22.68
N PRO A 439 15.61 -24.23 -22.50
CA PRO A 439 14.62 -23.55 -21.68
C PRO A 439 15.12 -23.48 -20.23
N TYR A 440 15.04 -22.31 -19.61
CA TYR A 440 15.28 -22.13 -18.18
C TYR A 440 14.11 -21.40 -17.54
N ILE A 441 13.93 -21.65 -16.24
CA ILE A 441 12.93 -20.99 -15.40
C ILE A 441 13.67 -19.92 -14.61
N GLY A 442 13.45 -18.67 -14.99
CA GLY A 442 13.97 -17.50 -14.28
C GLY A 442 12.99 -17.03 -13.20
N TYR A 443 13.52 -16.39 -12.18
CA TYR A 443 12.76 -15.79 -11.09
C TYR A 443 13.11 -14.31 -11.09
N ALA A 444 12.13 -13.50 -11.40
CA ALA A 444 12.24 -12.06 -11.30
C ALA A 444 10.91 -11.54 -10.75
N SER A 445 10.99 -10.61 -9.82
CA SER A 445 9.97 -9.58 -9.65
C SER A 445 9.98 -8.73 -10.92
N MET A 446 9.33 -9.21 -11.98
CA MET A 446 9.03 -8.38 -13.15
C MET A 446 7.57 -7.94 -13.16
N PRO A 447 7.33 -6.69 -13.59
CA PRO A 447 6.02 -6.04 -13.70
C PRO A 447 4.94 -6.91 -14.31
N GLY A 448 3.69 -6.66 -13.91
CA GLY A 448 2.59 -7.07 -14.76
C GLY A 448 2.69 -6.29 -16.07
N ASP A 449 2.86 -6.96 -17.20
CA ASP A 449 2.82 -6.37 -18.57
C ASP A 449 1.43 -5.80 -18.95
N LYS A 450 0.57 -5.53 -17.97
CA LYS A 450 -0.80 -5.07 -18.16
C LYS A 450 -1.01 -3.83 -17.32
N ALA A 451 -1.20 -2.70 -17.98
CA ALA A 451 -1.77 -1.53 -17.33
C ALA A 451 -3.22 -1.85 -16.93
N GLY A 452 -3.80 -1.16 -15.94
CA GLY A 452 -5.19 -1.41 -15.52
C GLY A 452 -6.19 -1.42 -16.69
N ARG A 453 -5.94 -0.58 -17.72
CA ARG A 453 -6.70 -0.54 -18.99
C ARG A 453 -6.72 -1.87 -19.78
N ASP A 454 -5.70 -2.71 -19.64
CA ASP A 454 -5.59 -3.99 -20.35
C ASP A 454 -6.31 -5.13 -19.62
N VAL A 455 -6.66 -4.89 -18.35
CA VAL A 455 -7.35 -5.85 -17.48
C VAL A 455 -8.86 -5.63 -17.45
N VAL A 456 -9.29 -4.36 -17.58
CA VAL A 456 -10.69 -3.90 -17.49
C VAL A 456 -11.51 -4.04 -18.79
N LYS A 457 -10.89 -4.47 -19.90
CA LYS A 457 -11.63 -4.98 -21.09
C LYS A 457 -12.08 -6.40 -20.83
#